data_AF-A0AAD5D471-F1
#
_entry.id   AF-A0AAD5D471-F1
#
_cell.length_a   1.000
_cell.length_b   1.000
_cell.length_c   1.000
_cell.angle_alpha   90.00
_cell.angle_beta   90.00
_cell.angle_gamma   90.00
#
_symmetry.space_group_name_H-M   'P 1'
#
loop_
_entity.id
_entity.type
_entity.pdbx_description
1 polymer ?
#
loop_
_entity_poly.entity_id
_entity_poly.type
_entity_poly.pdbx_seq_one_letter_code
_entity_poly.pdbx_strand_id
1 'polypeptide(L)'
;MQSNGYDDDGDSIKEKIASHPSFLKLLDAYIDCQKVGAPQEIASLLDNIRQENYVRKRNATVSTCLGVDPELDEFMETFYVLLVKYKSELRRPFDEAATFIGNIKTQLRNLSIGKFIST
;
A
#
# COMPACT_ATOMS: atom_id res chain seq x y z
N MET A 1 20.53 12.04 -36.33
CA MET A 1 19.43 12.08 -35.35
C MET A 1 19.40 10.71 -34.69
N GLN A 2 20.06 10.55 -33.53
CA GLN A 2 19.98 9.31 -32.76
C GLN A 2 18.57 9.17 -32.19
N SER A 3 17.86 8.12 -32.58
CA SER A 3 16.68 7.62 -31.87
C SER A 3 17.15 6.80 -30.67
N ASN A 4 16.94 7.31 -29.46
CA ASN A 4 17.13 6.58 -28.21
C ASN A 4 16.11 5.43 -28.15
N GLY A 5 16.56 4.19 -28.37
CA GLY A 5 15.73 2.98 -28.33
C GLY A 5 15.73 2.25 -26.98
N TYR A 6 15.83 2.97 -25.86
CA TYR A 6 15.87 2.37 -24.51
C TYR A 6 14.58 2.54 -23.70
N ASP A 7 13.61 3.32 -24.19
CA ASP A 7 12.35 3.62 -23.48
C ASP A 7 11.14 2.78 -23.97
N ASP A 8 11.26 2.11 -25.12
CA ASP A 8 10.16 1.35 -25.78
C ASP A 8 9.74 0.11 -24.97
N ASP A 9 10.71 -0.65 -24.46
CA ASP A 9 10.47 -1.88 -23.70
C ASP A 9 9.83 -1.58 -22.33
N GLY A 10 10.28 -0.49 -21.69
CA GLY A 10 9.80 -0.04 -20.38
C GLY A 10 8.37 0.50 -20.38
N ASP A 11 7.93 1.12 -21.46
CA ASP A 11 6.54 1.56 -21.58
C ASP A 11 5.62 0.38 -21.97
N SER A 12 6.12 -0.58 -22.77
CA SER A 12 5.37 -1.80 -23.09
C SER A 12 5.05 -2.65 -21.85
N ILE A 13 5.98 -2.78 -20.90
CA ILE A 13 5.74 -3.54 -19.66
C ILE A 13 4.77 -2.82 -18.72
N LYS A 14 4.79 -1.48 -18.66
CA LYS A 14 3.81 -0.70 -17.88
C LYS A 14 2.41 -0.87 -18.44
N GLU A 15 2.25 -0.87 -19.77
CA GLU A 15 0.97 -1.12 -20.42
C GLU A 15 0.45 -2.54 -20.15
N LYS A 16 1.34 -3.54 -20.22
CA LYS A 16 1.03 -4.92 -19.83
C LYS A 16 0.56 -5.01 -18.38
N ILE A 17 1.27 -4.39 -17.44
CA ILE A 17 0.89 -4.35 -16.02
C ILE A 17 -0.46 -3.64 -15.84
N ALA A 18 -0.67 -2.49 -16.48
CA ALA A 18 -1.89 -1.69 -16.34
C ALA A 18 -3.13 -2.38 -16.93
N SER A 19 -2.95 -3.16 -17.99
CA SER A 19 -4.02 -3.96 -18.62
C SER A 19 -4.28 -5.30 -17.92
N HIS A 20 -3.40 -5.71 -17.00
CA HIS A 20 -3.47 -7.00 -16.32
C HIS A 20 -4.70 -7.11 -15.38
N PRO A 21 -5.41 -8.25 -15.33
CA PRO A 21 -6.59 -8.42 -14.46
C PRO A 21 -6.32 -8.17 -12.97
N SER A 22 -5.15 -8.58 -12.48
CA SER A 22 -4.70 -8.38 -11.09
C SER A 22 -4.18 -6.97 -10.77
N PHE A 23 -4.14 -6.05 -11.74
CA PHE A 23 -3.62 -4.69 -11.52
C PHE A 23 -4.30 -3.95 -10.37
N LEU A 24 -5.64 -3.97 -10.30
CA LEU A 24 -6.36 -3.29 -9.23
C LEU A 24 -6.06 -3.87 -7.85
N LYS A 25 -5.95 -5.20 -7.75
CA LYS A 25 -5.59 -5.89 -6.50
C LYS A 25 -4.20 -5.45 -6.03
N LEU A 26 -3.25 -5.32 -6.96
CA LEU A 26 -1.91 -4.83 -6.69
C LEU A 26 -1.90 -3.36 -6.26
N LEU A 27 -2.62 -2.50 -7.00
CA LEU A 27 -2.77 -1.09 -6.69
C LEU A 27 -3.38 -0.87 -5.30
N ASP A 28 -4.39 -1.68 -4.93
CA ASP A 28 -5.02 -1.62 -3.62
C ASP A 28 -4.03 -1.96 -2.50
N ALA A 29 -3.25 -3.03 -2.65
CA ALA A 29 -2.22 -3.40 -1.70
C ALA A 29 -1.15 -2.32 -1.57
N TYR A 30 -0.73 -1.71 -2.69
CA TYR A 30 0.23 -0.62 -2.69
C TYR A 30 -0.31 0.63 -1.97
N ILE A 31 -1.54 1.05 -2.29
CA ILE A 31 -2.19 2.18 -1.62
C ILE A 31 -2.30 1.92 -0.12
N ASP A 32 -2.67 0.70 0.28
CA ASP A 32 -2.74 0.30 1.67
C ASP A 32 -1.39 0.40 2.40
N CYS A 33 -0.26 0.11 1.73
CA CYS A 33 1.07 0.36 2.26
C CYS A 33 1.32 1.86 2.46
N GLN A 34 1.00 2.68 1.45
CA GLN A 34 1.21 4.13 1.50
C GLN A 34 0.36 4.81 2.57
N LYS A 35 -0.81 4.26 2.91
CA LYS A 35 -1.67 4.78 3.96
C LYS A 35 -1.13 4.52 5.38
N VAL A 36 -0.16 3.63 5.56
CA VAL A 36 0.43 3.37 6.88
C VAL A 36 1.19 4.61 7.35
N GLY A 37 0.68 5.26 8.39
CA GLY A 37 1.28 6.48 8.94
C GLY A 37 1.05 7.75 8.12
N ALA A 38 0.28 7.69 7.03
CA ALA A 38 -0.03 8.85 6.21
C ALA A 38 -0.97 9.83 6.95
N PRO A 39 -0.79 11.15 6.76
CA PRO A 39 -1.79 12.15 7.14
C PRO A 39 -3.13 11.91 6.46
N GLN A 40 -4.21 12.43 7.05
CA GLN A 40 -5.57 12.24 6.54
C GLN A 40 -5.75 12.77 5.12
N GLU A 41 -5.09 13.90 4.80
CA GLU A 41 -5.14 14.53 3.47
C GLU A 41 -4.54 13.60 2.41
N ILE A 42 -3.41 12.96 2.72
CA ILE A 42 -2.73 12.02 1.83
C ILE A 42 -3.54 10.72 1.70
N ALA A 43 -4.08 10.21 2.81
CA ALA A 43 -4.93 9.03 2.79
C ALA A 43 -6.17 9.23 1.90
N SER A 44 -6.76 10.43 1.95
CA SER A 44 -7.93 10.80 1.14
C SER A 44 -7.58 10.94 -0.35
N LEU A 45 -6.41 11.53 -0.65
CA LEU A 45 -5.89 11.58 -2.03
C LEU A 45 -5.70 10.17 -2.61
N LEU A 46 -5.13 9.26 -1.83
CA LEU A 46 -4.94 7.87 -2.24
C LEU A 46 -6.27 7.14 -2.48
N ASP A 47 -7.30 7.41 -1.66
CA ASP A 47 -8.64 6.86 -1.87
C ASP A 47 -9.30 7.38 -3.16
N ASN A 48 -9.05 8.64 -3.54
CA ASN A 48 -9.49 9.18 -4.83
C ASN A 48 -8.81 8.47 -6.00
N ILE A 49 -7.47 8.28 -5.94
CA ILE A 49 -6.70 7.54 -6.96
C ILE A 49 -7.24 6.13 -7.12
N ARG A 50 -7.52 5.43 -6.01
CA ARG A 50 -8.18 4.12 -6.02
C ARG A 50 -9.48 4.19 -6.80
N GLN A 51 -10.38 5.09 -6.43
CA GLN A 51 -11.70 5.20 -7.03
C GLN A 51 -11.64 5.53 -8.54
N GLU A 52 -10.78 6.46 -8.95
CA GLU A 52 -10.57 6.82 -10.36
C GLU A 52 -10.13 5.62 -11.20
N ASN A 53 -9.25 4.77 -10.67
CA ASN A 53 -8.80 3.56 -11.36
C ASN A 53 -9.91 2.52 -11.49
N TYR A 54 -10.76 2.35 -10.47
CA TYR A 54 -11.94 1.51 -10.56
C TYR A 54 -12.95 2.01 -11.61
N VAL A 55 -13.17 3.32 -11.72
CA VAL A 55 -14.01 3.91 -12.78
C VAL A 55 -13.37 3.70 -14.15
N ARG A 56 -12.07 3.96 -14.29
CA ARG A 56 -11.32 3.72 -15.54
C ARG A 56 -11.43 2.27 -16.01
N LYS A 57 -11.25 1.29 -15.11
CA LYS A 57 -11.34 -0.14 -15.47
C LYS A 57 -12.76 -0.55 -15.88
N ARG A 58 -13.81 0.00 -15.27
CA ARG A 58 -15.19 -0.26 -15.70
C ARG A 58 -15.47 0.24 -17.13
N ASN A 59 -14.82 1.31 -17.53
CA ASN A 59 -14.97 1.91 -18.86
C ASN A 59 -14.04 1.26 -19.91
N ALA A 60 -13.07 0.46 -19.49
CA ALA A 60 -12.16 -0.27 -20.37
C ALA A 60 -12.71 -1.67 -20.63
N THR A 61 -12.59 -2.14 -21.87
CA THR A 61 -12.86 -3.54 -22.22
C THR A 61 -11.90 -4.42 -21.42
N VAL A 62 -12.42 -5.28 -20.53
CA VAL A 62 -11.60 -6.15 -19.69
C VAL A 62 -10.77 -7.06 -20.59
N SER A 63 -9.44 -6.87 -20.60
CA SER A 63 -8.53 -7.84 -21.20
C SER A 63 -8.53 -9.08 -20.32
N THR A 64 -9.08 -10.18 -20.82
CA THR A 64 -9.31 -11.43 -20.06
C THR A 64 -8.08 -12.36 -20.02
N CYS A 65 -6.89 -11.87 -20.35
CA CYS A 65 -5.75 -12.71 -20.68
C CYS A 65 -4.88 -13.13 -19.48
N LEU A 66 -5.48 -13.63 -18.39
CA LEU A 66 -4.71 -14.39 -17.40
C LEU A 66 -4.13 -15.64 -18.08
N GLY A 67 -2.85 -15.94 -17.87
CA GLY A 67 -2.18 -17.10 -18.45
C GLY A 67 -1.60 -16.89 -19.86
N VAL A 68 -1.69 -15.67 -20.43
CA VAL A 68 -1.02 -15.34 -21.71
C VAL A 68 0.46 -15.05 -21.50
N ASP A 69 0.85 -14.59 -20.32
CA ASP A 69 2.21 -14.28 -19.94
C ASP A 69 2.47 -14.79 -18.51
N PRO A 70 2.89 -16.07 -18.36
CA PRO A 70 3.08 -16.68 -17.04
C PRO A 70 4.10 -15.96 -16.16
N GLU A 71 5.11 -15.34 -16.76
CA GLU A 71 6.12 -14.56 -16.03
C GLU A 71 5.49 -13.30 -15.45
N LEU A 72 4.64 -12.61 -16.22
CA LEU A 72 3.87 -11.47 -15.72
C LEU A 72 2.86 -11.89 -14.65
N ASP A 73 2.17 -13.02 -14.83
CA ASP A 73 1.24 -13.56 -13.83
C ASP A 73 1.95 -13.81 -12.49
N GLU A 74 3.12 -14.48 -12.54
CA GLU A 74 3.96 -14.75 -11.36
C GLU A 74 4.46 -13.46 -10.72
N PHE A 75 4.91 -12.49 -11.52
CA PHE A 75 5.31 -11.18 -11.03
C PHE A 75 4.17 -10.48 -10.28
N MET A 76 2.98 -10.42 -10.87
CA MET A 76 1.82 -9.73 -10.29
C MET A 76 1.41 -10.34 -8.94
N GLU A 77 1.42 -11.67 -8.83
CA GLU A 77 1.09 -12.35 -7.56
C GLU A 77 2.22 -12.26 -6.53
N THR A 78 3.47 -12.44 -6.94
CA THR A 78 4.64 -12.33 -6.03
C THR A 78 4.75 -10.94 -5.46
N PHE A 79 4.59 -9.91 -6.30
CA PHE A 79 4.66 -8.52 -5.87
C PHE A 79 3.47 -8.17 -4.96
N TYR A 80 2.28 -8.70 -5.22
CA TYR A 80 1.14 -8.56 -4.31
C TYR A 80 1.44 -9.14 -2.91
N VAL A 81 1.95 -10.37 -2.84
CA VAL A 81 2.32 -11.03 -1.57
C VAL A 81 3.37 -10.21 -0.82
N LEU A 82 4.35 -9.69 -1.55
CA LEU A 82 5.39 -8.82 -0.99
C LEU A 82 4.79 -7.55 -0.39
N LEU A 83 3.87 -6.88 -1.07
CA LEU A 83 3.20 -5.67 -0.58
C LEU A 83 2.38 -5.95 0.69
N VAL A 84 1.65 -7.07 0.75
CA VAL A 84 0.89 -7.46 1.95
C VAL A 84 1.81 -7.65 3.15
N LYS A 85 2.94 -8.35 2.96
CA LYS A 85 3.95 -8.52 4.02
C LYS A 85 4.56 -7.17 4.41
N TYR A 86 4.93 -6.36 3.43
CA TYR A 86 5.53 -5.05 3.65
C TYR A 86 4.62 -4.13 4.47
N LYS A 87 3.30 -4.11 4.20
CA LYS A 87 2.32 -3.37 5.00
C LYS A 87 2.35 -3.77 6.48
N SER A 88 2.44 -5.06 6.77
CA SER A 88 2.52 -5.56 8.14
C SER A 88 3.78 -5.08 8.84
N GLU A 89 4.92 -5.16 8.17
CA GLU A 89 6.20 -4.66 8.69
C GLU A 89 6.19 -3.14 8.89
N LEU A 90 5.58 -2.39 7.96
CA LEU A 90 5.41 -0.93 8.09
C LEU A 90 4.57 -0.55 9.30
N ARG A 91 3.52 -1.34 9.61
CA ARG A 91 2.61 -1.06 10.73
C ARG A 91 3.26 -1.35 12.08
N ARG A 92 4.15 -2.34 12.13
CA ARG A 92 4.81 -2.81 13.35
C ARG A 92 5.42 -1.69 14.22
N PRO A 93 6.27 -0.77 13.72
CA PRO A 93 6.84 0.30 14.55
C PRO A 93 5.79 1.26 15.11
N PHE A 94 4.66 1.48 14.43
CA PHE A 94 3.58 2.33 14.94
C PHE A 94 2.85 1.65 16.11
N ASP A 95 2.55 0.36 15.96
CA ASP A 95 1.89 -0.43 17.01
C ASP A 95 2.80 -0.57 18.25
N GLU A 96 4.10 -0.80 18.03
CA GLU A 96 5.13 -0.83 19.09
C GLU A 96 5.22 0.53 19.82
N ALA A 97 5.27 1.64 19.08
CA ALA A 97 5.33 2.98 19.65
C ALA A 97 4.05 3.33 20.43
N ALA A 98 2.87 3.01 19.89
CA ALA A 98 1.59 3.23 20.56
C ALA A 98 1.52 2.46 21.88
N THR A 99 1.99 1.22 21.88
CA THR A 99 2.07 0.37 23.08
C THR A 99 3.04 0.98 24.11
N PHE A 100 4.23 1.37 23.68
CA PHE A 100 5.22 2.02 24.53
C PHE A 100 4.67 3.29 25.20
N ILE A 101 4.06 4.18 24.42
CA ILE A 101 3.45 5.42 24.92
C ILE A 101 2.30 5.13 25.90
N GLY A 102 1.46 4.15 25.60
CA GLY A 102 0.37 3.70 26.49
C GLY A 102 0.89 3.22 27.85
N ASN A 103 2.00 2.47 27.84
CA ASN A 103 2.65 1.99 29.05
C ASN A 103 3.20 3.16 29.89
N ILE A 104 3.91 4.11 29.27
CA ILE A 104 4.44 5.30 29.95
C ILE A 104 3.29 6.13 30.54
N LYS A 105 2.22 6.36 29.79
CA LYS A 105 1.04 7.11 30.27
C LYS A 105 0.42 6.46 31.51
N THR A 106 0.38 5.13 31.55
CA THR A 106 -0.13 4.37 32.70
C THR A 106 0.78 4.50 33.91
N GLN A 107 2.10 4.37 33.74
CA GLN A 107 3.07 4.57 34.82
C GLN A 107 2.98 5.99 35.42
N LEU A 108 2.87 7.02 34.58
CA LEU A 108 2.74 8.41 35.02
C LEU A 108 1.44 8.67 35.81
N ARG A 109 0.32 8.05 35.41
CA ARG A 109 -0.95 8.11 36.15
C ARG A 109 -0.83 7.46 37.52
N ASN A 110 -0.20 6.29 37.61
CA ASN A 110 -0.02 5.58 38.87
C ASN A 110 0.84 6.37 39.86
N LEU A 111 1.90 7.03 39.38
CA LEU A 111 2.72 7.93 40.21
C LEU A 111 1.93 9.14 40.72
N SER A 112 1.05 9.68 39.87
CA SER A 112 0.22 10.83 40.23
C SER A 112 -0.81 10.47 41.31
N ILE A 113 -1.42 9.28 41.22
CA ILE A 113 -2.39 8.77 42.20
C ILE A 113 -1.70 8.35 43.51
N GLY A 114 -0.55 7.68 43.42
CA GLY A 114 0.20 7.23 44.60
C GLY A 114 0.68 8.38 45.50
N LYS A 115 0.80 9.60 44.96
CA LYS A 115 1.15 10.80 45.74
C LYS A 115 0.00 11.33 46.60
N PHE A 116 -1.26 10.93 46.35
CA PHE A 116 -2.44 11.40 47.11
C PHE A 116 -2.82 10.54 48.32
N ILE A 117 -2.16 9.41 48.57
CA ILE A 117 -2.51 8.48 49.68
C ILE A 117 -1.57 8.68 50.91
N SER A 118 -0.71 9.69 50.90
CA SER A 118 0.20 9.99 52.01
C SER A 118 0.04 11.44 52.48
N THR A 119 -1.08 11.75 53.14
CA THR A 119 -1.26 12.89 54.07
C THR A 119 -2.37 12.54 55.02
#